data_AF-A0A3D3SAY4-F1
#
_entry.id   AF-A0A3D3SAY4-F1
#
_cell.length_a   1.000
_cell.length_b   1.000
_cell.length_c   1.000
_cell.angle_alpha   90.00
_cell.angle_beta   90.00
_cell.angle_gamma   90.00
#
_symmetry.space_group_name_H-M   'P 1'
#
loop_
_entity.id
_entity.type
_entity.pdbx_description
1 polymer ?
#
loop_
_entity_poly.entity_id
_entity_poly.type
_entity_poly.pdbx_seq_one_letter_code
_entity_poly.pdbx_strand_id
1 'polypeptide(L)'
;MLPELLGAADWMNPPAEMEFAEPYSALLQGIARNVEALAGMRENPGAAIWSEALDLAVSLYTRVPGIVNVLLNYKICVEHELPLHPTVYYELKEAKKYRIGHDLAVVEDANRLYRQSIELARSALRLDPSFVGESASFLARLPAELKAFIYTGIRDAYTWRGSDPELLSRLAKKVKEEFAPDIIVAAAHGSIMPALLLSEFLSLPLYFIRFSMFKRNDEEPILTFSDQAWLFGFRDKKALLYDEDVAGGRTLTLFSERISPLFAQTRTACSLRHAGATIRPDFCARVWWD
;
A
#
# COMPACT_ATOMS: atom_id res chain seq x y z
N MET A 1 -15.92 12.26 -3.36
CA MET A 1 -15.52 12.96 -2.12
C MET A 1 -14.04 12.83 -1.78
N LEU A 2 -13.48 11.67 -1.36
CA LEU A 2 -12.08 11.69 -0.87
C LEU A 2 -11.06 12.17 -1.92
N PRO A 3 -11.07 11.67 -3.19
CA PRO A 3 -10.20 12.22 -4.24
C PRO A 3 -10.48 13.69 -4.59
N GLU A 4 -11.70 14.17 -4.35
CA GLU A 4 -12.10 15.56 -4.63
C GLU A 4 -11.59 16.52 -3.56
N LEU A 5 -11.70 16.15 -2.28
CA LEU A 5 -11.09 16.88 -1.17
C LEU A 5 -9.58 16.96 -1.38
N LEU A 6 -8.96 15.82 -1.65
CA LEU A 6 -7.52 15.69 -1.90
C LEU A 6 -7.03 16.45 -3.14
N GLY A 7 -7.92 16.83 -4.06
CA GLY A 7 -7.57 17.70 -5.20
C GLY A 7 -7.12 19.11 -4.77
N ALA A 8 -7.42 19.53 -3.55
CA ALA A 8 -6.98 20.79 -2.97
C ALA A 8 -5.66 20.70 -2.18
N ALA A 9 -5.08 19.50 -2.01
CA ALA A 9 -3.84 19.31 -1.27
C ALA A 9 -2.60 19.78 -2.07
N ASP A 10 -1.55 20.21 -1.37
CA ASP A 10 -0.24 20.46 -1.97
C ASP A 10 0.46 19.12 -2.25
N TRP A 11 0.41 18.66 -3.49
CA TRP A 11 1.08 17.42 -3.92
C TRP A 11 2.57 17.60 -4.21
N MET A 12 3.09 18.83 -4.23
CA MET A 12 4.50 19.10 -4.49
C MET A 12 5.35 18.96 -3.22
N ASN A 13 4.77 19.31 -2.06
CA ASN A 13 5.43 19.27 -0.78
C ASN A 13 4.70 18.29 0.16
N PRO A 14 5.38 17.27 0.70
CA PRO A 14 4.73 16.33 1.59
C PRO A 14 4.34 17.00 2.93
N PRO A 15 3.12 16.72 3.43
CA PRO A 15 2.61 17.29 4.68
C PRO A 15 3.43 16.80 5.89
N ALA A 16 3.41 17.56 6.98
CA ALA A 16 4.11 17.19 8.22
C ALA A 16 3.51 15.93 8.85
N GLU A 17 2.21 15.72 8.65
CA GLU A 17 1.39 14.61 9.12
C GLU A 17 1.87 13.24 8.60
N MET A 18 2.68 13.23 7.53
CA MET A 18 3.31 12.01 7.01
C MET A 18 4.42 11.48 7.93
N GLU A 19 4.99 12.34 8.77
CA GLU A 19 5.98 11.99 9.79
C GLU A 19 5.31 11.81 11.15
N PHE A 20 5.21 10.55 11.60
CA PHE A 20 4.57 10.23 12.87
C PHE A 20 5.05 8.86 13.37
N ALA A 21 4.88 8.62 14.67
CA ALA A 21 5.09 7.32 15.28
C ALA A 21 3.98 7.04 16.29
N GLU A 22 3.24 5.96 16.12
CA GLU A 22 2.15 5.60 17.03
C GLU A 22 1.91 4.08 17.09
N PRO A 23 1.34 3.57 18.19
CA PRO A 23 0.92 2.17 18.26
C PRO A 23 -0.08 1.82 17.16
N TYR A 24 0.01 0.60 16.62
CA TYR A 24 -0.83 0.16 15.51
C TYR A 24 -2.33 0.17 15.85
N SER A 25 -2.67 -0.11 17.11
CA SER A 25 -4.03 0.05 17.64
C SER A 25 -4.51 1.51 17.59
N ALA A 26 -3.66 2.47 17.96
CA ALA A 26 -3.97 3.89 17.91
C ALA A 26 -4.10 4.40 16.46
N LEU A 27 -3.24 3.91 15.55
CA LEU A 27 -3.34 4.17 14.11
C LEU A 27 -4.72 3.76 13.56
N LEU A 28 -5.15 2.51 13.80
CA LEU A 28 -6.44 2.02 13.32
C LEU A 28 -7.61 2.81 13.90
N GLN A 29 -7.56 3.16 15.19
CA GLN A 29 -8.57 3.99 15.83
C GLN A 29 -8.60 5.42 15.28
N GLY A 30 -7.44 6.01 14.98
CA GLY A 30 -7.32 7.33 14.36
C GLY A 30 -7.93 7.35 12.95
N ILE A 31 -7.64 6.33 12.15
CA ILE A 31 -8.24 6.14 10.84
C ILE A 31 -9.77 6.01 10.96
N ALA A 32 -10.27 5.22 11.91
CA ALA A 32 -11.72 5.06 12.12
C ALA A 32 -12.42 6.39 12.46
N ARG A 33 -11.81 7.20 13.35
CA ARG A 33 -12.33 8.55 13.65
C ARG A 33 -12.36 9.46 12.43
N ASN A 34 -11.30 9.45 11.62
CA ASN A 34 -11.26 10.26 10.41
C ASN A 34 -12.31 9.81 9.39
N VAL A 35 -12.49 8.49 9.21
CA VAL A 35 -13.51 7.94 8.31
C VAL A 35 -14.91 8.34 8.75
N GLU A 36 -15.23 8.20 10.04
CA GLU A 36 -16.53 8.58 10.61
C GLU A 36 -16.81 10.08 10.45
N ALA A 37 -15.83 10.93 10.79
CA ALA A 37 -15.97 12.38 10.65
C ALA A 37 -16.17 12.81 9.18
N LEU A 38 -15.34 12.30 8.26
CA LEU A 38 -15.45 12.60 6.83
C LEU A 38 -16.76 12.07 6.23
N ALA A 39 -17.24 10.91 6.67
CA ALA A 39 -18.52 10.37 6.23
C ALA A 39 -19.68 11.27 6.68
N GLY A 40 -19.67 11.77 7.92
CA GLY A 40 -20.68 12.71 8.43
C GLY A 40 -20.64 14.09 7.74
N MET A 41 -19.47 14.56 7.31
CA MET A 41 -19.32 15.85 6.61
C MET A 41 -19.88 15.85 5.18
N ARG A 42 -20.09 14.68 4.55
CA ARG A 42 -20.73 14.58 3.22
C ARG A 42 -22.08 15.29 3.15
N GLU A 43 -22.76 15.37 4.30
CA GLU A 43 -24.14 15.84 4.36
C GLU A 43 -24.27 17.36 4.53
N ASN A 44 -23.17 18.12 4.74
CA ASN A 44 -23.26 19.57 5.04
C ASN A 44 -22.02 20.41 4.65
N PRO A 45 -21.92 20.95 3.42
CA PRO A 45 -20.69 21.57 2.89
C PRO A 45 -20.64 23.10 3.10
N GLY A 46 -20.26 23.54 4.29
CA GLY A 46 -19.83 24.94 4.51
C GLY A 46 -18.35 25.16 4.18
N ALA A 47 -17.93 26.40 3.87
CA ALA A 47 -16.53 26.68 3.52
C ALA A 47 -15.53 26.39 4.66
N ALA A 48 -15.89 26.66 5.93
CA ALA A 48 -15.08 26.28 7.09
C ALA A 48 -14.99 24.75 7.26
N ILE A 49 -16.06 24.05 6.92
CA ILE A 49 -16.14 22.58 6.95
C ILE A 49 -15.21 21.98 5.88
N TRP A 50 -14.96 22.68 4.77
CA TRP A 50 -14.07 22.22 3.72
C TRP A 50 -12.59 22.15 4.13
N SER A 51 -12.09 23.16 4.86
CA SER A 51 -10.70 23.15 5.35
C SER A 51 -10.47 22.01 6.34
N GLU A 52 -11.40 21.83 7.29
CA GLU A 52 -11.34 20.73 8.26
C GLU A 52 -11.44 19.36 7.57
N ALA A 53 -12.33 19.22 6.58
CA ALA A 53 -12.44 18.01 5.78
C ALA A 53 -11.16 17.70 4.98
N LEU A 54 -10.46 18.73 4.49
CA LEU A 54 -9.17 18.55 3.83
C LEU A 54 -8.11 18.03 4.80
N ASP A 55 -8.00 18.62 6.00
CA ASP A 55 -7.03 18.20 7.01
C ASP A 55 -7.28 16.75 7.45
N LEU A 56 -8.56 16.38 7.65
CA LEU A 56 -8.97 15.00 7.94
C LEU A 56 -8.65 14.05 6.78
N ALA A 57 -8.90 14.48 5.54
CA ALA A 57 -8.58 13.70 4.35
C ALA A 57 -7.07 13.44 4.21
N VAL A 58 -6.24 14.46 4.41
CA VAL A 58 -4.77 14.33 4.40
C VAL A 58 -4.29 13.44 5.54
N SER A 59 -4.83 13.62 6.75
CA SER A 59 -4.54 12.79 7.92
C SER A 59 -4.91 11.31 7.70
N LEU A 60 -6.05 11.06 7.07
CA LEU A 60 -6.46 9.72 6.66
C LEU A 60 -5.49 9.14 5.63
N TYR A 61 -5.21 9.90 4.57
CA TYR A 61 -4.40 9.46 3.43
C TYR A 61 -2.96 9.10 3.82
N THR A 62 -2.37 9.84 4.76
CA THR A 62 -1.02 9.58 5.29
C THR A 62 -0.95 8.34 6.19
N ARG A 63 -2.06 7.97 6.83
CA ARG A 63 -2.13 6.88 7.83
C ARG A 63 -2.55 5.53 7.26
N VAL A 64 -3.44 5.52 6.26
CA VAL A 64 -3.97 4.28 5.63
C VAL A 64 -2.89 3.29 5.22
N PRO A 65 -1.72 3.69 4.66
CA PRO A 65 -0.67 2.74 4.28
C PRO A 65 -0.16 1.88 5.43
N GLY A 66 -0.22 2.40 6.67
CA GLY A 66 0.20 1.67 7.86
C GLY A 66 -0.64 0.43 8.14
N ILE A 67 -1.92 0.40 7.72
CA ILE A 67 -2.79 -0.78 7.81
C ILE A 67 -2.15 -1.96 7.08
N VAL A 68 -1.73 -1.76 5.84
CA VAL A 68 -1.14 -2.82 5.01
C VAL A 68 0.31 -3.09 5.41
N ASN A 69 1.08 -2.04 5.67
CA ASN A 69 2.52 -2.15 5.90
C ASN A 69 2.85 -3.01 7.14
N VAL A 70 2.13 -2.82 8.25
CA VAL A 70 2.33 -3.61 9.47
C VAL A 70 2.03 -5.09 9.22
N LEU A 71 0.92 -5.40 8.55
CA LEU A 71 0.55 -6.80 8.30
C LEU A 71 1.40 -7.48 7.24
N LEU A 72 1.88 -6.74 6.23
CA LEU A 72 2.85 -7.25 5.27
C LEU A 72 4.14 -7.67 5.98
N ASN A 73 4.63 -6.84 6.90
CA ASN A 73 5.79 -7.21 7.71
C ASN A 73 5.49 -8.39 8.64
N TYR A 74 4.32 -8.40 9.29
CA TYR A 74 3.90 -9.49 10.16
C TYR A 74 3.89 -10.84 9.44
N LYS A 75 3.26 -10.94 8.26
CA LYS A 75 3.23 -12.20 7.51
C LYS A 75 4.63 -12.66 7.11
N ILE A 76 5.51 -11.73 6.73
CA ILE A 76 6.89 -12.05 6.37
C ILE A 76 7.64 -12.57 7.58
N CYS A 77 7.46 -11.95 8.76
CA CYS A 77 8.07 -12.45 9.97
C CYS A 77 7.64 -13.88 10.29
N VAL A 78 6.33 -14.16 10.22
CA VAL A 78 5.78 -15.50 10.48
C VAL A 78 6.29 -16.52 9.44
N GLU A 79 6.32 -16.18 8.16
CA GLU A 79 6.74 -17.10 7.09
C GLU A 79 8.25 -17.35 7.04
N HIS A 80 9.06 -16.40 7.51
CA HIS A 80 10.51 -16.51 7.51
C HIS A 80 11.10 -16.74 8.91
N GLU A 81 10.26 -17.14 9.87
CA GLU A 81 10.69 -17.49 11.23
C GLU A 81 11.44 -16.34 11.94
N LEU A 82 11.07 -15.10 11.63
CA LEU A 82 11.64 -13.90 12.24
C LEU A 82 10.82 -13.50 13.46
N PRO A 83 11.46 -12.93 14.50
CA PRO A 83 10.73 -12.42 15.64
C PRO A 83 9.81 -11.26 15.26
N LEU A 84 8.80 -11.02 16.10
CA LEU A 84 8.00 -9.81 16.07
C LEU A 84 8.62 -8.83 17.06
N HIS A 85 9.29 -7.79 16.56
CA HIS A 85 9.77 -6.72 17.40
C HIS A 85 8.71 -5.63 17.48
N PRO A 86 8.47 -5.02 18.65
CA PRO A 86 7.47 -3.97 18.79
C PRO A 86 7.78 -2.70 17.98
N THR A 87 9.00 -2.54 17.46
CA THR A 87 9.44 -1.33 16.74
C THR A 87 10.36 -1.57 15.55
N VAL A 88 10.79 -2.81 15.31
CA VAL A 88 11.82 -3.12 14.31
C VAL A 88 11.22 -3.95 13.19
N TYR A 89 11.49 -3.51 11.97
CA TYR A 89 11.27 -4.29 10.77
C TYR A 89 12.52 -5.10 10.50
N TYR A 90 12.36 -6.41 10.34
CA TYR A 90 13.49 -7.31 10.14
C TYR A 90 13.89 -7.42 8.68
N GLU A 91 15.19 -7.57 8.45
CA GLU A 91 15.74 -7.89 7.14
C GLU A 91 15.87 -9.41 6.98
N LEU A 92 15.50 -9.95 5.81
CA LEU A 92 15.51 -11.41 5.60
C LEU A 92 16.89 -12.05 5.78
N LYS A 93 17.97 -11.31 5.53
CA LYS A 93 19.35 -11.76 5.80
C LYS A 93 19.57 -12.16 7.26
N GLU A 94 18.72 -11.69 8.17
CA GLU A 94 18.76 -12.01 9.60
C GLU A 94 18.01 -13.28 9.95
N ALA A 95 17.15 -13.83 9.07
CA ALA A 95 16.34 -15.03 9.32
C ALA A 95 17.19 -16.23 9.75
N LYS A 96 18.39 -16.39 9.17
CA LYS A 96 19.33 -17.47 9.53
C LYS A 96 19.78 -17.46 11.00
N LYS A 97 19.59 -16.34 11.72
CA LYS A 97 19.94 -16.20 13.14
C LYS A 97 18.84 -16.74 14.07
N TYR A 98 17.65 -16.99 13.54
CA TYR A 98 16.47 -17.41 14.30
C TYR A 98 16.08 -18.85 13.94
N ARG A 99 15.37 -19.52 14.85
CA ARG A 99 14.83 -20.87 14.67
C ARG A 99 13.40 -20.91 15.23
N ILE A 100 12.53 -20.08 14.69
CA ILE A 100 11.15 -19.90 15.17
C ILE A 100 10.22 -20.71 14.27
N GLY A 101 9.93 -21.96 14.63
CA GLY A 101 8.97 -22.76 13.87
C GLY A 101 7.53 -22.31 14.13
N HIS A 102 6.81 -21.91 13.08
CA HIS A 102 5.37 -21.67 13.13
C HIS A 102 4.60 -22.82 12.47
N ASP A 103 3.46 -23.21 13.07
CA ASP A 103 2.49 -24.11 12.45
C ASP A 103 1.89 -23.46 11.19
N LEU A 104 1.58 -24.27 10.18
CA LEU A 104 0.79 -23.91 8.99
C LEU A 104 -0.48 -23.12 9.34
N ALA A 105 -1.15 -23.44 10.45
CA ALA A 105 -2.34 -22.69 10.88
C ALA A 105 -2.03 -21.22 11.21
N VAL A 106 -0.87 -20.96 11.83
CA VAL A 106 -0.40 -19.61 12.16
C VAL A 106 0.03 -18.87 10.89
N VAL A 107 0.71 -19.56 9.97
CA VAL A 107 1.10 -19.01 8.67
C VAL A 107 -0.13 -18.59 7.85
N GLU A 108 -1.16 -19.45 7.78
CA GLU A 108 -2.38 -19.13 7.06
C GLU A 108 -3.16 -17.98 7.72
N ASP A 109 -3.22 -17.92 9.06
CA ASP A 109 -3.88 -16.82 9.75
C ASP A 109 -3.18 -15.47 9.49
N ALA A 110 -1.84 -15.44 9.53
CA ALA A 110 -1.07 -14.24 9.21
C ALA A 110 -1.32 -13.76 7.77
N ASN A 111 -1.37 -14.69 6.82
CA ASN A 111 -1.70 -14.41 5.42
C ASN A 111 -3.14 -13.91 5.23
N ARG A 112 -4.09 -14.47 5.97
CA ARG A 112 -5.49 -14.01 5.98
C ARG A 112 -5.61 -12.60 6.54
N LEU A 113 -4.96 -12.31 7.67
CA LEU A 113 -4.93 -10.97 8.26
C LEU A 113 -4.30 -9.95 7.29
N TYR A 114 -3.23 -10.33 6.61
CA TYR A 114 -2.63 -9.49 5.57
C TYR A 114 -3.59 -9.16 4.44
N ARG A 115 -4.24 -10.16 3.83
CA ARG A 115 -5.23 -9.90 2.75
C ARG A 115 -6.39 -9.04 3.23
N GLN A 116 -6.88 -9.29 4.46
CA GLN A 116 -7.92 -8.46 5.07
C GLN A 116 -7.46 -7.02 5.32
N SER A 117 -6.18 -6.79 5.62
CA SER A 117 -5.63 -5.44 5.81
C SER A 117 -5.70 -4.61 4.53
N ILE A 118 -5.51 -5.23 3.35
CA ILE A 118 -5.66 -4.55 2.05
C ILE A 118 -7.11 -4.11 1.86
N GLU A 119 -8.07 -5.01 2.05
CA GLU A 119 -9.49 -4.69 1.90
C GLU A 119 -9.97 -3.66 2.92
N LEU A 120 -9.48 -3.74 4.17
CA LEU A 120 -9.76 -2.74 5.20
C LEU A 120 -9.21 -1.36 4.81
N ALA A 121 -7.97 -1.30 4.30
CA ALA A 121 -7.38 -0.05 3.82
C ALA A 121 -8.20 0.56 2.66
N ARG A 122 -8.67 -0.26 1.72
CA ARG A 122 -9.55 0.18 0.62
C ARG A 122 -10.90 0.68 1.13
N SER A 123 -11.50 -0.02 2.09
CA SER A 123 -12.74 0.37 2.78
C SER A 123 -12.60 1.77 3.43
N ALA A 124 -11.46 2.05 4.06
CA ALA A 124 -11.15 3.38 4.60
C ALA A 124 -11.18 4.47 3.52
N LEU A 125 -10.58 4.21 2.35
CA LEU A 125 -10.51 5.19 1.26
C LEU A 125 -11.86 5.43 0.59
N ARG A 126 -12.74 4.41 0.56
CA ARG A 126 -14.12 4.57 0.13
C ARG A 126 -14.96 5.39 1.11
N LEU A 127 -14.47 5.55 2.34
CA LEU A 127 -15.22 6.04 3.49
C LEU A 127 -16.46 5.17 3.71
N ASP A 128 -16.26 3.85 3.67
CA ASP A 128 -17.34 2.88 3.83
C ASP A 128 -17.96 2.98 5.24
N PRO A 129 -19.29 3.09 5.38
CA PRO A 129 -19.95 3.07 6.69
C PRO A 129 -19.63 1.84 7.54
N SER A 130 -19.29 0.70 6.93
CA SER A 130 -18.91 -0.52 7.67
C SER A 130 -17.53 -0.43 8.30
N PHE A 131 -16.66 0.50 7.84
CA PHE A 131 -15.25 0.55 8.21
C PHE A 131 -15.01 0.57 9.72
N VAL A 132 -15.79 1.35 10.47
CA VAL A 132 -15.64 1.48 11.94
C VAL A 132 -15.86 0.12 12.62
N GLY A 133 -16.88 -0.63 12.22
CA GLY A 133 -17.14 -1.97 12.75
C GLY A 133 -16.11 -3.00 12.29
N GLU A 134 -15.72 -2.95 11.01
CA GLU A 134 -14.72 -3.85 10.43
C GLU A 134 -13.34 -3.67 11.06
N SER A 135 -12.90 -2.43 11.24
CA SER A 135 -11.61 -2.11 11.87
C SER A 135 -11.57 -2.52 13.34
N ALA A 136 -12.66 -2.36 14.10
CA ALA A 136 -12.76 -2.85 15.47
C ALA A 136 -12.68 -4.39 15.55
N SER A 137 -13.41 -5.09 14.68
CA SER A 137 -13.36 -6.57 14.57
C SER A 137 -11.98 -7.07 14.12
N PHE A 138 -11.34 -6.36 13.19
CA PHE A 138 -9.99 -6.64 12.76
C PHE A 138 -9.00 -6.48 13.91
N LEU A 139 -9.04 -5.35 14.62
CA LEU A 139 -8.19 -5.06 15.78
C LEU A 139 -8.35 -6.12 16.88
N ALA A 140 -9.57 -6.57 17.17
CA ALA A 140 -9.83 -7.57 18.19
C ALA A 140 -9.08 -8.90 17.93
N ARG A 141 -8.94 -9.29 16.66
CA ARG A 141 -8.29 -10.53 16.22
C ARG A 141 -6.77 -10.46 16.14
N LEU A 142 -6.17 -9.27 16.25
CA LEU A 142 -4.72 -9.14 16.18
C LEU A 142 -4.02 -9.70 17.44
N PRO A 143 -2.83 -10.32 17.30
CA PRO A 143 -1.92 -10.59 18.40
C PRO A 143 -1.62 -9.32 19.23
N ALA A 144 -1.36 -9.49 20.52
CA ALA A 144 -1.12 -8.37 21.43
C ALA A 144 0.12 -7.55 21.03
N GLU A 145 1.15 -8.23 20.54
CA GLU A 145 2.40 -7.67 20.05
C GLU A 145 2.16 -6.77 18.85
N LEU A 146 1.25 -7.14 17.94
CA LEU A 146 0.89 -6.28 16.82
C LEU A 146 0.09 -5.06 17.25
N LYS A 147 -0.80 -5.17 18.24
CA LYS A 147 -1.57 -4.01 18.75
C LYS A 147 -0.65 -2.92 19.31
N ALA A 148 0.46 -3.35 19.94
CA ALA A 148 1.47 -2.48 20.54
C ALA A 148 2.60 -2.09 19.58
N PHE A 149 2.64 -2.65 18.36
CA PHE A 149 3.67 -2.34 17.37
C PHE A 149 3.65 -0.85 17.03
N ILE A 150 4.79 -0.17 17.12
CA ILE A 150 4.92 1.24 16.77
C ILE A 150 5.12 1.36 15.25
N TYR A 151 4.08 1.77 14.55
CA TYR A 151 4.18 2.14 13.15
C TYR A 151 4.81 3.53 13.04
N THR A 152 5.79 3.67 12.15
CA THR A 152 6.44 4.95 11.87
C THR A 152 6.16 5.36 10.42
N GLY A 153 5.48 6.48 10.25
CA GLY A 153 5.39 7.19 8.97
C GLY A 153 6.65 8.02 8.75
N ILE A 154 7.19 7.99 7.53
CA ILE A 154 8.35 8.78 7.13
C ILE A 154 7.90 9.72 6.02
N ARG A 155 8.22 11.00 6.16
CA ARG A 155 7.96 12.01 5.14
C ARG A 155 8.84 11.77 3.92
N ASP A 156 8.22 11.42 2.80
CA ASP A 156 8.91 11.10 1.55
C ASP A 156 8.23 11.81 0.37
N ALA A 157 9.00 12.69 -0.28
CA ALA A 157 8.46 13.59 -1.30
C ALA A 157 7.96 12.85 -2.55
N TYR A 158 8.64 11.79 -2.97
CA TYR A 158 8.28 11.06 -4.19
C TYR A 158 7.12 10.10 -3.95
N THR A 159 7.06 9.45 -2.78
CA THR A 159 5.88 8.68 -2.35
C THR A 159 4.65 9.58 -2.30
N TRP A 160 4.76 10.79 -1.72
CA TRP A 160 3.65 11.75 -1.68
C TRP A 160 3.21 12.19 -3.08
N ARG A 161 4.13 12.70 -3.91
CA ARG A 161 3.84 13.13 -5.28
C ARG A 161 3.28 12.00 -6.15
N GLY A 162 3.83 10.80 -6.01
CA GLY A 162 3.37 9.60 -6.72
C GLY A 162 2.00 9.12 -6.27
N SER A 163 1.47 9.67 -5.18
CA SER A 163 0.14 9.38 -4.65
C SER A 163 -0.92 10.42 -5.03
N ASP A 164 -0.58 11.41 -5.86
CA ASP A 164 -1.56 12.39 -6.36
C ASP A 164 -2.75 11.68 -7.07
N PRO A 165 -3.99 11.84 -6.57
CA PRO A 165 -5.18 11.25 -7.17
C PRO A 165 -5.39 11.61 -8.64
N GLU A 166 -4.99 12.80 -9.07
CA GLU A 166 -5.14 13.23 -10.46
C GLU A 166 -4.18 12.47 -11.38
N LEU A 167 -2.94 12.27 -10.94
CA LEU A 167 -1.96 11.43 -11.64
C LEU A 167 -2.47 10.00 -11.78
N LEU A 168 -2.93 9.43 -10.67
CA LEU A 168 -3.41 8.05 -10.62
C LEU A 168 -4.69 7.84 -11.44
N SER A 169 -5.60 8.81 -11.46
CA SER A 169 -6.80 8.78 -12.31
C SER A 169 -6.44 8.77 -13.80
N ARG A 170 -5.49 9.62 -14.22
CA ARG A 170 -4.96 9.62 -15.60
C ARG A 170 -4.29 8.29 -15.97
N LEU A 171 -3.50 7.73 -15.05
CA LEU A 171 -2.87 6.43 -15.24
C LEU A 171 -3.92 5.32 -15.39
N ALA A 172 -4.91 5.28 -14.50
CA ALA A 172 -6.00 4.32 -14.52
C ALA A 172 -6.74 4.33 -15.86
N LYS A 173 -7.05 5.53 -16.39
CA LYS A 173 -7.70 5.67 -17.70
C LYS A 173 -6.88 5.01 -18.82
N LYS A 174 -5.59 5.34 -18.93
CA LYS A 174 -4.69 4.76 -19.95
C LYS A 174 -4.59 3.24 -19.83
N VAL A 175 -4.37 2.75 -18.61
CA VAL A 175 -4.25 1.30 -18.34
C VAL A 175 -5.53 0.56 -18.72
N LYS A 176 -6.69 1.12 -18.39
CA LYS A 176 -8.01 0.54 -18.71
C LYS A 176 -8.26 0.50 -20.22
N GLU A 177 -7.89 1.54 -20.94
CA GLU A 177 -8.09 1.65 -22.40
C GLU A 177 -7.14 0.73 -23.18
N GLU A 178 -5.88 0.58 -22.74
CA GLU A 178 -4.84 -0.08 -23.54
C GLU A 178 -4.49 -1.52 -23.13
N PHE A 179 -4.78 -1.92 -21.89
CA PHE A 179 -4.39 -3.23 -21.37
C PHE A 179 -5.53 -3.98 -20.67
N ALA A 180 -6.32 -3.26 -19.86
CA ALA A 180 -7.40 -3.79 -19.05
C ALA A 180 -6.95 -5.00 -18.20
N PRO A 181 -6.09 -4.78 -17.18
CA PRO A 181 -5.61 -5.85 -16.31
C PRO A 181 -6.74 -6.43 -15.45
N ASP A 182 -6.55 -7.65 -14.96
CA ASP A 182 -7.45 -8.33 -14.03
C ASP A 182 -7.01 -8.14 -12.56
N ILE A 183 -5.75 -7.77 -12.33
CA ILE A 183 -5.16 -7.58 -11.00
C ILE A 183 -4.01 -6.56 -11.05
N ILE A 184 -3.80 -5.85 -9.94
CA ILE A 184 -2.60 -5.05 -9.70
C ILE A 184 -1.72 -5.80 -8.69
N VAL A 185 -0.43 -5.93 -9.01
CA VAL A 185 0.60 -6.41 -8.07
C VAL A 185 1.64 -5.32 -7.91
N ALA A 186 1.83 -4.84 -6.67
CA ALA A 186 2.60 -3.63 -6.41
C ALA A 186 3.78 -3.86 -5.46
N ALA A 187 4.88 -3.13 -5.69
CA ALA A 187 6.12 -3.20 -4.93
C ALA A 187 6.06 -2.33 -3.67
N ALA A 188 5.71 -2.92 -2.53
CA ALA A 188 5.73 -2.21 -1.25
C ALA A 188 7.17 -1.81 -0.87
N HIS A 189 7.43 -0.65 -0.26
CA HIS A 189 6.51 0.06 0.63
C HIS A 189 5.99 1.41 0.12
N GLY A 190 6.70 2.10 -0.77
CA GLY A 190 6.23 3.41 -1.27
C GLY A 190 4.97 3.29 -2.12
N SER A 191 4.78 2.14 -2.77
CA SER A 191 3.65 1.93 -3.66
C SER A 191 2.33 1.67 -2.95
N ILE A 192 2.31 1.54 -1.61
CA ILE A 192 1.12 1.11 -0.87
C ILE A 192 -0.05 2.06 -1.09
N MET A 193 0.12 3.35 -0.76
CA MET A 193 -0.93 4.35 -0.95
C MET A 193 -1.35 4.50 -2.42
N PRO A 194 -0.43 4.72 -3.38
CA PRO A 194 -0.85 4.96 -4.74
C PRO A 194 -1.46 3.72 -5.41
N ALA A 195 -1.01 2.50 -5.08
CA ALA A 195 -1.63 1.29 -5.62
C ALA A 195 -3.01 1.01 -5.02
N LEU A 196 -3.23 1.31 -3.72
CA LEU A 196 -4.57 1.27 -3.12
C LEU A 196 -5.53 2.17 -3.90
N LEU A 197 -5.14 3.43 -4.14
CA LEU A 197 -5.99 4.35 -4.89
C LEU A 197 -6.15 3.96 -6.37
N LEU A 198 -5.08 3.49 -7.02
CA LEU A 198 -5.15 2.97 -8.40
C LEU A 198 -6.12 1.78 -8.51
N SER A 199 -6.13 0.89 -7.52
CA SER A 199 -7.05 -0.25 -7.46
C SER A 199 -8.51 0.18 -7.33
N GLU A 200 -8.79 1.28 -6.63
CA GLU A 200 -10.14 1.84 -6.56
C GLU A 200 -10.56 2.42 -7.92
N PHE A 201 -9.68 3.19 -8.58
CA PHE A 201 -9.98 3.76 -9.90
C PHE A 201 -10.19 2.69 -10.98
N LEU A 202 -9.45 1.59 -10.93
CA LEU A 202 -9.60 0.47 -11.85
C LEU A 202 -10.67 -0.54 -11.40
N SER A 203 -11.11 -0.47 -10.14
CA SER A 203 -11.99 -1.46 -9.49
C SER A 203 -11.45 -2.90 -9.60
N LEU A 204 -10.16 -3.06 -9.33
CA LEU A 204 -9.45 -4.34 -9.45
C LEU A 204 -9.00 -4.89 -8.09
N PRO A 205 -8.80 -6.22 -7.99
CA PRO A 205 -8.00 -6.83 -6.93
C PRO A 205 -6.59 -6.24 -6.88
N LEU A 206 -6.03 -6.20 -5.67
CA LEU A 206 -4.70 -5.67 -5.38
C LEU A 206 -3.94 -6.62 -4.48
N TYR A 207 -2.64 -6.78 -4.76
CA TYR A 207 -1.74 -7.51 -3.89
C TYR A 207 -0.40 -6.78 -3.79
N PHE A 208 0.20 -6.76 -2.61
CA PHE A 208 1.54 -6.22 -2.41
C PHE A 208 2.54 -7.34 -2.25
N ILE A 209 3.73 -7.12 -2.80
CA ILE A 209 4.93 -7.90 -2.52
C ILE A 209 5.94 -6.93 -1.92
N ARG A 210 6.57 -7.31 -0.81
CA ARG A 210 7.62 -6.46 -0.23
C ARG A 210 8.80 -6.43 -1.18
N PHE A 211 9.15 -5.23 -1.64
CA PHE A 211 10.39 -4.98 -2.33
C PHE A 211 10.79 -3.52 -2.24
N SER A 212 11.68 -3.19 -1.30
CA SER A 212 12.21 -1.84 -1.15
C SER A 212 13.71 -1.83 -0.95
N MET A 213 14.44 -1.54 -2.01
CA MET A 213 15.90 -1.41 -1.97
C MET A 213 16.35 -0.28 -1.03
N PHE A 214 15.62 0.84 -0.97
CA PHE A 214 16.02 2.01 -0.19
C PHE A 214 15.50 1.99 1.25
N LYS A 215 14.27 1.53 1.48
CA LYS A 215 13.65 1.55 2.81
C LYS A 215 13.94 0.26 3.60
N ARG A 216 14.35 -0.82 2.92
CA ARG A 216 14.57 -2.15 3.51
C ARG A 216 15.83 -2.86 3.02
N ASN A 217 16.65 -2.25 2.16
CA ASN A 217 17.84 -2.91 1.60
C ASN A 217 17.52 -4.29 0.98
N ASP A 218 16.31 -4.47 0.43
CA ASP A 218 15.91 -5.71 -0.22
C ASP A 218 16.73 -5.89 -1.50
N GLU A 219 17.34 -7.06 -1.70
CA GLU A 219 18.11 -7.38 -2.91
C GLU A 219 17.20 -7.92 -4.03
N GLU A 220 16.08 -8.53 -3.67
CA GLU A 220 15.07 -9.10 -4.56
C GLU A 220 13.66 -9.00 -3.94
N PRO A 221 12.58 -9.12 -4.74
CA PRO A 221 11.22 -9.16 -4.21
C PRO A 221 11.00 -10.36 -3.29
N ILE A 222 10.44 -10.10 -2.11
CA ILE A 222 10.16 -11.12 -1.10
C ILE A 222 8.85 -11.82 -1.45
N LEU A 223 8.98 -12.90 -2.21
CA LEU A 223 7.87 -13.71 -2.68
C LEU A 223 7.84 -15.04 -1.94
N THR A 224 6.87 -15.21 -1.04
CA THR A 224 6.73 -16.43 -0.25
C THR A 224 5.93 -17.52 -1.00
N PHE A 225 5.85 -18.72 -0.42
CA PHE A 225 4.98 -19.78 -0.96
C PHE A 225 3.50 -19.38 -0.88
N SER A 226 3.09 -18.75 0.23
CA SER A 226 1.71 -18.30 0.43
C SER A 226 1.30 -17.22 -0.57
N ASP A 227 2.24 -16.31 -0.92
CA ASP A 227 2.04 -15.32 -1.98
C ASP A 227 1.78 -16.01 -3.32
N GLN A 228 2.64 -16.96 -3.70
CA GLN A 228 2.49 -17.72 -4.94
C GLN A 228 1.19 -18.50 -4.98
N ALA A 229 0.81 -19.15 -3.88
CA ALA A 229 -0.43 -19.92 -3.79
C ALA A 229 -1.67 -19.04 -3.99
N TRP A 230 -1.68 -17.82 -3.45
CA TRP A 230 -2.78 -16.88 -3.65
C TRP A 230 -2.79 -16.31 -5.09
N LEU A 231 -1.63 -15.89 -5.59
CA LEU A 231 -1.49 -15.33 -6.96
C LEU A 231 -1.75 -16.38 -8.05
N PHE A 232 -1.62 -17.67 -7.75
CA PHE A 232 -1.94 -18.76 -8.66
C PHE A 232 -3.40 -18.74 -9.15
N GLY A 233 -4.33 -18.16 -8.37
CA GLY A 233 -5.71 -17.92 -8.80
C GLY A 233 -5.83 -16.95 -9.99
N PHE A 234 -4.77 -16.21 -10.28
CA PHE A 234 -4.67 -15.24 -11.38
C PHE A 234 -3.68 -15.68 -12.47
N ARG A 235 -3.18 -16.93 -12.45
CA ARG A 235 -2.12 -17.37 -13.37
C ARG A 235 -2.47 -17.22 -14.85
N ASP A 236 -3.74 -17.38 -15.19
CA ASP A 236 -4.25 -17.29 -16.57
C ASP A 236 -4.74 -15.87 -16.92
N LYS A 237 -4.41 -14.87 -16.08
CA LYS A 237 -4.91 -13.50 -16.14
C LYS A 237 -3.83 -12.48 -16.51
N LYS A 238 -4.28 -11.24 -16.78
CA LYS A 238 -3.41 -10.10 -17.03
C LYS A 238 -3.10 -9.37 -15.71
N ALA A 239 -1.82 -9.17 -15.40
CA ALA A 239 -1.40 -8.42 -14.21
C ALA A 239 -0.71 -7.09 -14.58
N LEU A 240 -1.07 -6.03 -13.85
CA LEU A 240 -0.34 -4.78 -13.86
C LEU A 240 0.69 -4.80 -12.73
N LEU A 241 1.97 -4.73 -13.07
CA LEU A 241 3.08 -4.68 -12.12
C LEU A 241 3.44 -3.23 -11.84
N TYR A 242 3.32 -2.79 -10.59
CA TYR A 242 3.28 -1.37 -10.25
C TYR A 242 4.32 -0.94 -9.21
N ASP A 243 4.95 0.20 -9.45
CA ASP A 243 5.85 0.92 -8.53
C ASP A 243 5.52 2.41 -8.58
N GLU A 244 5.59 3.16 -7.48
CA GLU A 244 5.17 4.56 -7.48
C GLU A 244 6.13 5.50 -8.22
N ASP A 245 7.43 5.23 -8.07
CA ASP A 245 8.50 6.09 -8.53
C ASP A 245 9.60 5.29 -9.23
N VAL A 246 9.81 5.61 -10.50
CA VAL A 246 10.83 5.00 -11.35
C VAL A 246 11.94 6.01 -11.61
N ALA A 247 12.89 6.07 -10.68
CA ALA A 247 14.09 6.89 -10.79
C ALA A 247 15.17 6.21 -11.66
N GLY A 248 15.81 5.15 -11.13
CA GLY A 248 16.84 4.38 -11.85
C GLY A 248 16.32 3.14 -12.59
N GLY A 249 15.05 2.76 -12.39
CA GLY A 249 14.44 1.59 -13.03
C GLY A 249 14.67 0.24 -12.37
N ARG A 250 15.73 0.10 -11.56
CA ARG A 250 16.15 -1.20 -11.01
C ARG A 250 15.07 -1.94 -10.21
N THR A 251 14.32 -1.24 -9.35
CA THR A 251 13.23 -1.84 -8.56
C THR A 251 12.18 -2.45 -9.49
N LEU A 252 11.57 -1.66 -10.37
CA LEU A 252 10.53 -2.16 -11.26
C LEU A 252 11.03 -3.25 -12.23
N THR A 253 12.30 -3.20 -12.68
CA THR A 253 12.90 -4.27 -13.48
C THR A 253 12.95 -5.60 -12.71
N LEU A 254 13.60 -5.63 -11.55
CA LEU A 254 13.74 -6.85 -10.75
C LEU A 254 12.38 -7.37 -10.28
N PHE A 255 11.47 -6.44 -9.94
CA PHE A 255 10.10 -6.78 -9.62
C PHE A 255 9.39 -7.47 -10.78
N SER A 256 9.47 -6.89 -11.99
CA SER A 256 8.85 -7.46 -13.18
C SER A 256 9.43 -8.81 -13.55
N GLU A 257 10.76 -8.97 -13.51
CA GLU A 257 11.43 -10.24 -13.80
C GLU A 257 10.98 -11.35 -12.85
N ARG A 258 10.83 -11.04 -11.56
CA ARG A 258 10.44 -12.02 -10.55
C ARG A 258 8.95 -12.38 -10.59
N ILE A 259 8.09 -11.39 -10.84
CA ILE A 259 6.64 -11.53 -10.67
C ILE A 259 5.94 -11.89 -11.99
N SER A 260 6.44 -11.44 -13.14
CA SER A 260 5.82 -11.71 -14.45
C SER A 260 5.58 -13.20 -14.78
N PRO A 261 6.44 -14.17 -14.38
CA PRO A 261 6.19 -15.59 -14.69
C PRO A 261 4.95 -16.17 -14.00
N LEU A 262 4.37 -15.48 -13.02
CA LEU A 262 3.17 -15.92 -12.31
C LEU A 262 1.87 -15.68 -13.10
N PHE A 263 1.92 -14.99 -14.25
CA PHE A 263 0.74 -14.54 -15.00
C PHE A 263 0.86 -14.82 -16.49
N ALA A 264 -0.27 -14.92 -17.18
CA ALA A 264 -0.33 -15.14 -18.63
C ALA A 264 0.20 -13.93 -19.41
N GLN A 265 -0.05 -12.73 -18.91
CA GLN A 265 0.45 -11.49 -19.50
C GLN A 265 0.68 -10.45 -18.42
N THR A 266 1.78 -9.70 -18.54
CA THR A 266 2.06 -8.57 -17.64
C THR A 266 2.39 -7.31 -18.40
N ARG A 267 2.10 -6.17 -17.77
CA ARG A 267 2.61 -4.85 -18.14
C ARG A 267 3.01 -4.10 -16.89
N THR A 268 3.98 -3.22 -17.03
CA THR A 268 4.53 -2.39 -15.96
C THR A 268 3.90 -1.00 -15.95
N ALA A 269 3.71 -0.45 -14.76
CA ALA A 269 3.19 0.90 -14.60
C ALA A 269 3.85 1.65 -13.45
N CYS A 270 3.89 2.97 -13.57
CA CYS A 270 4.31 3.86 -12.50
C CYS A 270 3.55 5.18 -12.49
N SER A 271 3.51 5.84 -11.33
CA SER A 271 2.99 7.20 -11.23
C SER A 271 4.00 8.21 -11.74
N LEU A 272 5.22 8.14 -11.21
CA LEU A 272 6.32 9.01 -11.60
C LEU A 272 7.40 8.20 -12.29
N ARG A 273 7.89 8.73 -13.41
CA ARG A 273 9.12 8.25 -14.04
C ARG A 273 10.07 9.41 -14.18
N HIS A 274 11.27 9.31 -13.63
CA HIS A 274 12.32 10.30 -13.88
C HIS A 274 12.77 10.25 -15.35
N ALA A 275 13.05 11.41 -15.93
CA ALA A 275 13.52 11.51 -17.32
C ALA A 275 14.80 10.71 -17.58
N GLY A 276 15.69 10.64 -16.57
CA GLY A 276 16.93 9.87 -16.60
C GLY A 276 16.77 8.36 -16.35
N ALA A 277 15.55 7.85 -16.15
CA ALA A 277 15.33 6.43 -15.92
C ALA A 277 15.77 5.61 -17.14
N THR A 278 16.54 4.55 -16.88
CA THR A 278 17.06 3.65 -17.92
C THR A 278 15.98 2.77 -18.54
N ILE A 279 14.85 2.63 -17.87
CA ILE A 279 13.69 1.88 -18.36
C ILE A 279 12.51 2.82 -18.65
N ARG A 280 11.64 2.34 -19.53
CA ARG A 280 10.34 2.96 -19.80
C ARG A 280 9.26 1.95 -19.45
N PRO A 281 8.55 2.12 -18.31
CA PRO A 281 7.40 1.30 -18.00
C PRO A 281 6.36 1.42 -19.11
N ASP A 282 5.55 0.37 -19.32
CA ASP A 282 4.51 0.36 -20.34
C ASP A 282 3.53 1.53 -20.15
N PHE A 283 3.26 1.86 -18.89
CA PHE A 283 2.41 2.99 -18.50
C PHE A 283 3.10 3.92 -17.50
N CYS A 284 2.92 5.22 -17.71
CA CYS A 284 3.41 6.24 -16.79
C CYS A 284 2.39 7.39 -16.71
N ALA A 285 2.10 7.87 -15.49
CA ALA A 285 1.24 9.02 -15.30
C ALA A 285 1.96 10.32 -15.71
N ARG A 286 3.17 10.53 -15.21
CA ARG A 286 3.98 11.73 -15.46
C ARG A 286 5.48 11.42 -15.55
N VAL A 287 6.12 12.02 -16.55
CA VAL A 287 7.58 12.10 -16.61
C VAL A 287 8.05 13.28 -15.77
N TRP A 288 8.92 13.00 -14.81
CA TRP A 288 9.53 13.98 -13.92
C TRP A 288 10.88 14.43 -14.48
N TRP A 289 11.02 15.73 -14.67
CA TRP A 289 12.24 16.39 -15.08
C TRP A 289 12.69 17.16 -13.84
N ASP A 290 13.78 16.70 -13.21
CA ASP A 290 14.37 17.40 -12.07
C ASP A 290 14.80 18.83 -12.44
#